data_AF-A0A9E5TC22-F1
#
_entry.id   AF-A0A9E5TC22-F1
#
_cell.length_a   1.000
_cell.length_b   1.000
_cell.length_c   1.000
_cell.angle_alpha   90.00
_cell.angle_beta   90.00
_cell.angle_gamma   90.00
#
_symmetry.space_group_name_H-M   'P 1'
#
loop_
_entity.id
_entity.type
_entity.pdbx_description
1 polymer ?
#
loop_
_entity_poly.entity_id
_entity_poly.type
_entity_poly.pdbx_seq_one_letter_code
_entity_poly.pdbx_strand_id
1 'polypeptide(L)'
;MAEGVAGLSALTKEERVLLTAAQACFPCVERPFAALGEKVGLNEEAVLQRLERLKATNVIRKIGPVFEPARFGLASELVGVEIEPSHIEAVGTEVGSWAPVTHCYEREHRVNLWFAAVAPGEDWFESAAASTASLPGVRGVWRLPALRRFKIAVHFDLVASPSETPTPPASRSTASSPAGTSIPTVPASADSVDVDLLSVLETDLPLCPTPFAALASAAQMETAAILAALQQWTDDGRIRRYGAMVNHRRLGFTANSMTAWEVADDRVEEVGNCLASSPYVSH
;
A
#
# COMPACT_ATOMS: atom_id res chain seq x y z
N MET A 1 1.06 27.68 6.26
CA MET A 1 1.88 27.80 5.03
C MET A 1 1.55 26.59 4.18
N ALA A 2 0.72 26.75 3.15
CA ALA A 2 0.27 25.65 2.30
C ALA A 2 1.43 25.21 1.39
N GLU A 3 2.03 24.04 1.66
CA GLU A 3 2.91 23.41 0.71
C GLU A 3 2.12 23.05 -0.54
N GLY A 4 2.43 23.71 -1.66
CA GLY A 4 1.80 23.44 -2.94
C GLY A 4 1.87 21.95 -3.28
N VAL A 5 0.72 21.40 -3.68
CA VAL A 5 0.64 20.05 -4.25
C VAL A 5 1.44 20.09 -5.56
N ALA A 6 2.64 19.51 -5.55
CA ALA A 6 3.41 19.26 -6.76
C ALA A 6 2.66 18.21 -7.59
N GLY A 7 1.66 18.65 -8.35
CA GLY A 7 0.88 17.78 -9.23
C GLY A 7 1.74 17.12 -10.30
N LEU A 8 1.15 16.23 -11.10
CA LEU A 8 1.77 15.60 -12.28
C LEU A 8 2.53 16.57 -13.21
N SER A 9 2.16 17.85 -13.22
CA SER A 9 2.81 18.94 -13.96
C SER A 9 4.20 19.33 -13.44
N ALA A 10 4.55 19.00 -12.19
CA ALA A 10 5.84 19.26 -11.57
C ALA A 10 6.89 18.16 -11.84
N LEU A 11 6.49 17.06 -12.46
CA LEU A 11 7.38 15.98 -12.88
C LEU A 11 7.86 16.22 -14.31
N THR A 12 9.14 15.95 -14.58
CA THR A 12 9.63 15.94 -15.96
C THR A 12 9.12 14.71 -16.70
N LYS A 13 9.26 14.69 -18.04
CA LYS A 13 8.88 13.52 -18.84
C LYS A 13 9.70 12.29 -18.44
N GLU A 14 11.00 12.48 -18.23
CA GLU A 14 11.92 11.42 -17.81
C GLU A 14 11.54 10.87 -16.44
N GLU A 15 11.12 11.73 -15.50
CA GLU A 15 10.71 11.30 -14.16
C GLU A 15 9.41 10.51 -14.17
N ARG A 16 8.46 10.88 -15.05
CA ARG A 16 7.23 10.09 -15.23
C ARG A 16 7.53 8.71 -15.78
N VAL A 17 8.45 8.60 -16.75
CA VAL A 17 8.91 7.32 -17.30
C VAL A 17 9.65 6.50 -16.22
N LEU A 18 10.59 7.11 -15.51
CA LEU A 18 11.34 6.47 -14.43
C LEU A 18 10.41 5.96 -13.32
N LEU A 19 9.46 6.79 -12.88
CA LEU A 19 8.52 6.45 -11.82
C LEU A 19 7.54 5.35 -12.26
N THR A 20 7.14 5.34 -13.52
CA THR A 20 6.33 4.25 -14.11
C THR A 20 7.11 2.94 -14.09
N ALA A 21 8.38 2.96 -14.54
CA ALA A 21 9.25 1.78 -14.54
C ALA A 21 9.55 1.28 -13.12
N ALA A 22 9.81 2.19 -12.18
CA ALA A 22 10.09 1.87 -10.78
C ALA A 22 8.88 1.29 -10.04
N GLN A 23 7.65 1.63 -10.45
CA GLN A 23 6.43 1.05 -9.88
C GLN A 23 6.19 -0.40 -10.34
N ALA A 24 6.39 -0.68 -11.64
CA ALA A 24 5.91 -1.92 -12.25
C ALA A 24 6.79 -3.14 -11.96
N CYS A 25 8.10 -3.05 -12.20
CA CYS A 25 9.05 -4.17 -12.06
C CYS A 25 10.44 -3.65 -11.71
N PHE A 26 10.62 -3.25 -10.44
CA PHE A 26 11.91 -2.80 -9.95
C PHE A 26 12.91 -3.98 -9.95
N PRO A 27 14.10 -3.85 -10.57
CA PRO A 27 15.06 -4.95 -10.65
C PRO A 27 15.57 -5.36 -9.26
N CYS A 28 15.51 -6.66 -8.92
CA CYS A 28 16.13 -7.22 -7.72
C CYS A 28 17.48 -7.86 -8.08
N VAL A 29 18.45 -7.01 -8.45
CA VAL A 29 19.82 -7.41 -8.82
C VAL A 29 20.82 -6.59 -8.00
N GLU A 30 22.11 -6.92 -8.06
CA GLU A 30 23.17 -6.24 -7.29
C GLU A 30 23.20 -4.72 -7.50
N ARG A 31 23.03 -4.26 -8.75
CA ARG A 31 22.97 -2.84 -9.13
C ARG A 31 21.62 -2.48 -9.76
N PRO A 32 20.55 -2.36 -8.95
CA PRO A 32 19.20 -2.27 -9.47
C PRO A 32 18.92 -0.91 -10.12
N PHE A 33 19.58 0.16 -9.69
CA PHE A 33 19.41 1.50 -10.26
C PHE A 33 20.08 1.64 -11.63
N ALA A 34 21.22 0.97 -11.87
CA ALA A 34 21.82 0.86 -13.20
C ALA A 34 20.88 0.11 -14.16
N ALA A 35 20.39 -1.06 -13.74
CA ALA A 35 19.44 -1.86 -14.54
C ALA A 35 18.12 -1.10 -14.79
N LEU A 36 17.64 -0.31 -13.83
CA LEU A 36 16.49 0.57 -14.03
C LEU A 36 16.80 1.69 -15.04
N GLY A 37 17.99 2.27 -14.97
CA GLY A 37 18.47 3.29 -15.89
C GLY A 37 18.53 2.81 -17.33
N GLU A 38 19.07 1.62 -17.58
CA GLU A 38 19.11 0.99 -18.90
C GLU A 38 17.72 0.88 -19.54
N LYS A 39 16.70 0.49 -18.75
CA LYS A 39 15.31 0.38 -19.23
C LYS A 39 14.71 1.73 -19.66
N VAL A 40 15.16 2.83 -19.08
CA VAL A 40 14.58 4.18 -19.31
C VAL A 40 15.53 5.14 -20.03
N GLY A 41 16.69 4.66 -20.48
CA GLY A 41 17.69 5.47 -21.18
C GLY A 41 18.43 6.48 -20.31
N LEU A 42 18.62 6.18 -19.02
CA LEU A 42 19.38 7.00 -18.06
C LEU A 42 20.60 6.24 -17.53
N ASN A 43 21.66 6.96 -17.17
CA ASN A 43 22.75 6.37 -16.39
C ASN A 43 22.35 6.25 -14.90
N GLU A 44 23.09 5.44 -14.13
CA GLU A 44 22.76 5.14 -12.73
C GLU A 44 22.73 6.38 -11.83
N GLU A 45 23.70 7.29 -11.99
CA GLU A 45 23.77 8.53 -11.20
C GLU A 45 22.54 9.42 -11.44
N ALA A 46 22.14 9.56 -12.70
CA ALA A 46 20.95 10.31 -13.09
C ALA A 46 19.65 9.69 -12.56
N VAL A 47 19.58 8.36 -12.41
CA VAL A 47 18.46 7.66 -11.77
C VAL A 47 18.44 7.96 -10.27
N LEU A 48 19.56 7.78 -9.57
CA LEU A 48 19.67 8.00 -8.13
C LEU A 48 19.27 9.43 -7.75
N GLN A 49 19.85 10.45 -8.41
CA GLN A 49 19.52 11.85 -8.15
C GLN A 49 18.02 12.16 -8.31
N ARG A 50 17.37 11.56 -9.31
CA ARG A 50 15.93 11.73 -9.54
C ARG A 50 15.10 11.03 -8.46
N LEU A 51 15.45 9.80 -8.10
CA LEU A 51 14.75 9.07 -7.04
C LEU A 51 14.89 9.76 -5.68
N GLU A 52 16.07 10.31 -5.38
CA GLU A 52 16.32 11.13 -4.18
C GLU A 52 15.40 12.36 -4.16
N ARG A 53 15.33 13.10 -5.27
CA ARG A 53 14.43 14.24 -5.40
C ARG A 53 12.96 13.84 -5.22
N LEU A 54 12.53 12.74 -5.82
CA LEU A 54 11.16 12.23 -5.72
C LEU A 54 10.83 11.76 -4.29
N LYS A 55 11.79 11.19 -3.56
CA LYS A 55 11.64 10.89 -2.13
C LYS A 55 11.59 12.16 -1.28
N ALA A 56 12.49 13.11 -1.52
CA ALA A 56 12.55 14.39 -0.79
C ALA A 56 11.28 15.23 -0.96
N THR A 57 10.64 15.15 -2.12
CA THR A 57 9.35 15.81 -2.41
C THR A 57 8.13 14.98 -2.00
N ASN A 58 8.35 13.84 -1.34
CA ASN A 58 7.32 12.90 -0.87
C ASN A 58 6.39 12.40 -2.00
N VAL A 59 6.91 12.33 -3.22
CA VAL A 59 6.25 11.68 -4.37
C VAL A 59 6.42 10.17 -4.26
N ILE A 60 7.64 9.69 -3.98
CA ILE A 60 7.91 8.31 -3.59
C ILE A 60 7.93 8.24 -2.06
N ARG A 61 7.14 7.34 -1.49
CA ARG A 61 7.09 7.10 -0.04
C ARG A 61 8.08 6.02 0.39
N LYS A 62 8.18 4.96 -0.41
CA LYS A 62 9.00 3.79 -0.15
C LYS A 62 9.33 3.08 -1.46
N ILE A 63 10.48 2.43 -1.54
CA ILE A 63 10.79 1.43 -2.55
C ILE A 63 11.00 0.12 -1.81
N GLY A 64 10.20 -0.90 -2.12
CA GLY A 64 10.23 -2.16 -1.40
C GLY A 64 9.27 -3.20 -1.96
N PRO A 65 9.20 -4.38 -1.33
CA PRO A 65 8.25 -5.41 -1.70
C PRO A 65 6.83 -5.05 -1.29
N VAL A 66 5.87 -5.50 -2.09
CA VAL A 66 4.45 -5.57 -1.79
C VAL A 66 4.11 -7.03 -1.56
N PHE A 67 3.84 -7.39 -0.31
CA PHE A 67 3.57 -8.78 0.06
C PHE A 67 2.12 -9.21 -0.22
N GLU A 68 1.91 -10.53 -0.32
CA GLU A 68 0.60 -11.17 -0.24
C GLU A 68 0.41 -11.75 1.18
N PRO A 69 -0.33 -11.07 2.08
CA PRO A 69 -0.48 -11.52 3.46
C PRO A 69 -1.03 -12.94 3.60
N ALA A 70 -1.91 -13.36 2.68
CA ALA A 70 -2.48 -14.71 2.68
C ALA A 70 -1.40 -15.81 2.52
N ARG A 71 -0.28 -15.52 1.85
CA ARG A 71 0.85 -16.45 1.72
C ARG A 71 1.68 -16.56 3.00
N PHE A 72 1.48 -15.65 3.95
CA PHE A 72 2.06 -15.69 5.29
C PHE A 72 1.04 -16.15 6.35
N GLY A 73 -0.10 -16.72 5.92
CA GLY A 73 -1.16 -17.18 6.83
C GLY A 73 -1.96 -16.04 7.47
N LEU A 74 -1.83 -14.80 6.99
CA LEU A 74 -2.55 -13.65 7.52
C LEU A 74 -3.87 -13.44 6.77
N ALA A 75 -4.93 -13.21 7.53
CA ALA A 75 -6.22 -12.80 7.02
C ALA A 75 -6.28 -11.27 6.87
N SER A 76 -7.07 -10.79 5.92
CA SER A 76 -7.35 -9.36 5.77
C SER A 76 -8.85 -9.14 5.63
N GLU A 77 -9.39 -8.29 6.49
CA GLU A 77 -10.81 -7.95 6.49
C GLU A 77 -11.01 -6.43 6.56
N LEU A 78 -12.12 -6.01 5.98
CA LEU A 78 -12.65 -4.67 6.17
C LEU A 78 -13.68 -4.71 7.29
N VAL A 79 -13.66 -3.71 8.17
CA VAL A 79 -14.65 -3.55 9.23
C VAL A 79 -15.31 -2.19 9.09
N GLY A 80 -16.63 -2.20 8.96
CA GLY A 80 -17.47 -1.01 8.99
C GLY A 80 -18.01 -0.79 10.39
N VAL A 81 -18.01 0.45 10.86
CA VAL A 81 -18.49 0.84 12.19
C VAL A 81 -19.47 2.01 12.05
N GLU A 82 -20.61 1.91 12.72
CA GLU A 82 -21.55 3.01 12.90
C GLU A 82 -21.30 3.65 14.26
N ILE A 83 -20.95 4.94 14.26
CA ILE A 83 -20.53 5.69 15.44
C ILE A 83 -21.32 6.99 15.53
N GLU A 84 -21.65 7.41 16.74
CA GLU A 84 -22.14 8.75 17.00
C GLU A 84 -21.11 9.81 16.57
N PRO A 85 -21.50 10.87 15.83
CA PRO A 85 -20.55 11.85 15.32
C PRO A 85 -19.59 12.46 16.35
N SER A 86 -20.04 12.63 17.60
CA SER A 86 -19.22 13.16 18.70
C SER A 86 -18.10 12.23 19.16
N HIS A 87 -18.14 10.94 18.81
CA HIS A 87 -17.21 9.91 19.25
C HIS A 87 -16.27 9.42 18.14
N ILE A 88 -16.48 9.82 16.87
CA ILE A 88 -15.71 9.35 15.71
C ILE A 88 -14.20 9.55 15.91
N GLU A 89 -13.78 10.72 16.37
CA GLU A 89 -12.35 11.03 16.53
C GLU A 89 -11.69 10.14 17.59
N ALA A 90 -12.37 9.95 18.73
CA ALA A 90 -11.87 9.12 19.83
C ALA A 90 -11.77 7.65 19.41
N VAL A 91 -12.84 7.10 18.81
CA VAL A 91 -12.86 5.71 18.35
C VAL A 91 -11.87 5.49 17.21
N GLY A 92 -11.80 6.42 16.26
CA GLY A 92 -10.86 6.36 15.13
C GLY A 92 -9.40 6.39 15.59
N THR A 93 -9.09 7.18 16.62
CA THR A 93 -7.74 7.22 17.22
C THR A 93 -7.39 5.91 17.92
N GLU A 94 -8.31 5.38 18.72
CA GLU A 94 -8.14 4.10 19.41
C GLU A 94 -7.91 2.95 18.42
N VAL A 95 -8.88 2.72 17.52
CA VAL A 95 -8.82 1.64 16.53
C VAL A 95 -7.63 1.82 15.59
N GLY A 96 -7.35 3.05 15.16
CA GLY A 96 -6.22 3.36 14.29
C GLY A 96 -4.85 3.12 14.93
N SER A 97 -4.77 2.97 16.25
CA SER A 97 -3.53 2.67 16.97
C SER A 97 -3.20 1.18 17.05
N TRP A 98 -4.15 0.29 16.75
CA TRP A 98 -3.94 -1.14 16.84
C TRP A 98 -2.98 -1.62 15.75
N ALA A 99 -1.93 -2.33 16.15
CA ALA A 99 -0.86 -2.74 15.23
C ALA A 99 -1.35 -3.46 13.95
N PRO A 100 -2.38 -4.34 14.00
CA PRO A 100 -2.90 -4.99 12.79
C PRO A 100 -3.71 -4.07 11.86
N VAL A 101 -4.14 -2.89 12.32
CA VAL A 101 -4.94 -1.94 11.53
C VAL A 101 -4.02 -1.15 10.60
N THR A 102 -4.24 -1.30 9.30
CA THR A 102 -3.41 -0.67 8.25
C THR A 102 -4.00 0.65 7.75
N HIS A 103 -5.33 0.76 7.76
CA HIS A 103 -6.07 1.93 7.30
C HIS A 103 -7.27 2.14 8.21
N CYS A 104 -7.56 3.40 8.54
CA CYS A 104 -8.74 3.80 9.31
C CYS A 104 -9.24 5.14 8.74
N TYR A 105 -10.47 5.15 8.23
CA TYR A 105 -11.05 6.30 7.53
C TYR A 105 -12.44 6.62 8.03
N GLU A 106 -12.69 7.90 8.27
CA GLU A 106 -14.04 8.45 8.32
C GLU A 106 -14.64 8.47 6.90
N ARG A 107 -15.91 8.10 6.77
CA ARG A 107 -16.66 8.18 5.51
C ARG A 107 -18.03 8.81 5.73
N GLU A 108 -18.49 9.56 4.73
CA GLU A 108 -19.82 10.20 4.71
C GLU A 108 -20.92 9.16 4.46
N HIS A 109 -21.27 8.39 5.49
CA HIS A 109 -22.29 7.35 5.44
C HIS A 109 -22.82 7.04 6.85
N ARG A 110 -23.91 6.28 7.01
CA ARG A 110 -24.37 5.83 8.34
C ARG A 110 -23.27 5.01 9.05
N VAL A 111 -22.70 4.07 8.31
CA VAL A 111 -21.45 3.38 8.69
C VAL A 111 -20.31 4.33 8.38
N ASN A 112 -19.91 5.13 9.36
CA ASN A 112 -19.08 6.33 9.19
C ASN A 112 -17.62 6.15 9.57
N LEU A 113 -17.20 5.01 10.14
CA LEU A 113 -15.79 4.68 10.31
C LEU A 113 -15.52 3.32 9.65
N TRP A 114 -14.44 3.25 8.88
CA TRP A 114 -14.03 2.05 8.16
C TRP A 114 -12.56 1.79 8.42
N PHE A 115 -12.23 0.61 8.91
CA PHE A 115 -10.84 0.20 9.07
C PHE A 115 -10.55 -1.13 8.38
N ALA A 116 -9.35 -1.23 7.81
CA ALA A 116 -8.84 -2.45 7.20
C ALA A 116 -7.68 -2.97 8.03
N ALA A 117 -7.72 -4.25 8.38
CA ALA A 117 -6.67 -4.88 9.16
C ALA A 117 -6.11 -6.12 8.44
N VAL A 118 -4.88 -6.47 8.82
CA VAL A 118 -4.20 -7.70 8.40
C VAL A 118 -3.77 -8.41 9.69
N ALA A 119 -4.25 -9.61 9.96
CA ALA A 119 -4.03 -10.27 11.25
C ALA A 119 -3.87 -11.80 11.13
N PRO A 120 -3.31 -12.49 12.14
CA PRO A 120 -3.02 -13.94 12.08
C PRO A 120 -4.22 -14.88 11.99
N GLY A 121 -5.46 -14.39 12.06
CA GLY A 121 -6.64 -15.25 11.94
C GLY A 121 -7.95 -14.59 12.41
N GLU A 122 -9.01 -15.38 12.33
CA GLU A 122 -10.39 -14.97 12.64
C GLU A 122 -10.58 -14.53 14.10
N ASP A 123 -9.96 -15.20 15.06
CA ASP A 123 -10.03 -14.88 16.49
C ASP A 123 -9.66 -13.41 16.79
N TRP A 124 -8.68 -12.87 16.05
CA TRP A 124 -8.29 -11.47 16.18
C TRP A 124 -9.41 -10.54 15.71
N PHE A 125 -10.03 -10.84 14.56
CA PHE A 125 -11.11 -10.02 14.02
C PHE A 125 -12.38 -10.08 14.86
N GLU A 126 -12.69 -11.23 15.45
CA GLU A 126 -13.77 -11.37 16.44
C GLU A 126 -13.51 -10.49 17.67
N SER A 127 -12.31 -10.58 18.23
CA SER A 127 -11.89 -9.79 19.40
C SER A 127 -11.87 -8.29 19.10
N ALA A 128 -11.37 -7.91 17.92
CA ALA A 128 -11.35 -6.53 17.46
C ALA A 128 -12.78 -5.99 17.30
N ALA A 129 -13.68 -6.75 16.67
CA ALA A 129 -15.07 -6.36 16.49
C ALA A 129 -15.80 -6.19 17.84
N ALA A 130 -15.61 -7.12 18.78
CA ALA A 130 -16.16 -7.02 20.13
C ALA A 130 -15.60 -5.80 20.90
N SER A 131 -14.29 -5.56 20.81
CA SER A 131 -13.64 -4.40 21.43
C SER A 131 -14.18 -3.10 20.85
N THR A 132 -14.26 -2.98 19.52
CA THR A 132 -14.86 -1.81 18.87
C THR A 132 -16.31 -1.60 19.30
N ALA A 133 -17.13 -2.66 19.35
CA ALA A 133 -18.53 -2.58 19.74
C ALA A 133 -18.73 -2.08 21.19
N SER A 134 -17.73 -2.26 22.06
CA SER A 134 -17.76 -1.79 23.44
C SER A 134 -17.36 -0.32 23.62
N LEU A 135 -16.83 0.33 22.58
CA LEU A 135 -16.36 1.71 22.67
C LEU A 135 -17.55 2.70 22.75
N PRO A 136 -17.40 3.82 23.49
CA PRO A 136 -18.44 4.84 23.60
C PRO A 136 -18.90 5.37 22.24
N GLY A 137 -20.22 5.48 22.07
CA GLY A 137 -20.84 5.99 20.85
C GLY A 137 -20.88 5.01 19.68
N VAL A 138 -20.33 3.81 19.80
CA VAL A 138 -20.46 2.77 18.76
C VAL A 138 -21.85 2.14 18.82
N ARG A 139 -22.53 2.09 17.68
CA ARG A 139 -23.90 1.57 17.53
C ARG A 139 -23.97 0.27 16.74
N GLY A 140 -22.96 -0.01 15.91
CA GLY A 140 -22.91 -1.21 15.08
C GLY A 140 -21.52 -1.46 14.53
N VAL A 141 -21.20 -2.74 14.34
CA VAL A 141 -19.93 -3.23 13.77
C VAL A 141 -20.24 -4.33 12.77
N TRP A 142 -19.68 -4.24 11.57
CA TRP A 142 -19.84 -5.23 10.51
C TRP A 142 -18.47 -5.68 10.00
N ARG A 143 -18.19 -6.97 10.15
CA ARG A 143 -17.02 -7.63 9.53
C ARG A 143 -17.35 -7.97 8.08
N LEU A 144 -16.44 -7.63 7.18
CA LEU A 144 -16.58 -7.81 5.74
C LEU A 144 -15.31 -8.48 5.21
N PRO A 145 -15.15 -9.80 5.41
CA PRO A 145 -14.03 -10.54 4.87
C PRO A 145 -14.08 -10.56 3.34
N ALA A 146 -12.94 -10.34 2.70
CA ALA A 146 -12.84 -10.38 1.25
C ALA A 146 -12.87 -11.83 0.74
N LEU A 147 -14.01 -12.27 0.17
CA LEU A 147 -14.18 -13.62 -0.36
C LEU A 147 -13.54 -13.81 -1.75
N ARG A 148 -13.60 -12.76 -2.57
CA ARG A 148 -13.02 -12.73 -3.93
C ARG A 148 -12.43 -11.36 -4.18
N ARG A 149 -11.31 -11.31 -4.91
CA ARG A 149 -10.67 -10.07 -5.36
C ARG A 149 -10.59 -10.08 -6.88
N PHE A 150 -11.09 -9.04 -7.51
CA PHE A 150 -11.11 -8.91 -8.97
C PHE A 150 -9.97 -8.05 -9.50
N LYS A 151 -9.48 -7.09 -8.70
CA LYS A 151 -8.38 -6.20 -9.08
C LYS A 151 -7.50 -5.86 -7.89
N ILE A 152 -6.20 -5.77 -8.12
CA ILE A 152 -5.27 -5.08 -7.22
C ILE A 152 -4.27 -4.36 -8.11
N ALA A 153 -4.62 -3.14 -8.53
CA ALA A 153 -3.79 -2.35 -9.43
C ALA A 153 -3.69 -0.91 -8.91
N VAL A 154 -2.74 -0.68 -8.01
CA VAL A 154 -2.28 0.67 -7.66
C VAL A 154 -1.05 0.98 -8.51
N HIS A 155 -1.28 1.05 -9.81
CA HIS A 155 -0.32 1.56 -10.78
C HIS A 155 -0.90 2.85 -11.31
N PHE A 156 -0.25 3.96 -11.02
CA PHE A 156 -0.63 5.22 -11.62
C PHE A 156 0.12 5.34 -12.93
N ASP A 157 -0.61 5.27 -14.04
CA ASP A 157 -0.05 5.61 -15.35
C ASP A 157 0.17 7.12 -15.37
N LEU A 158 1.44 7.50 -15.28
CA LEU A 158 1.84 8.90 -15.30
C LEU A 158 2.10 9.40 -16.72
N VAL A 159 2.09 8.53 -17.73
CA VAL A 159 2.38 8.89 -19.13
C VAL A 159 1.10 9.31 -19.86
N ALA A 160 -0.07 8.86 -19.39
CA ALA A 160 -1.37 9.35 -19.84
C ALA A 160 -1.64 10.77 -19.33
N SER A 161 -2.04 11.67 -20.23
CA SER A 161 -2.40 13.05 -19.87
C SER A 161 -3.77 13.06 -19.18
N PRO A 162 -3.92 13.63 -17.97
CA PRO A 162 -5.23 13.72 -17.33
C PRO A 162 -6.10 14.76 -18.05
N SER A 163 -7.28 14.35 -18.51
CA SER A 163 -8.32 15.30 -18.93
C SER A 163 -8.92 15.97 -17.68
N GLU A 164 -9.01 17.30 -17.72
CA GLU A 164 -9.52 18.16 -16.65
C GLU A 164 -10.87 17.66 -16.11
N THR A 165 -10.96 17.42 -14.80
CA THR A 165 -12.24 17.25 -14.09
C THR A 165 -12.21 17.98 -12.74
N PRO A 166 -13.37 18.44 -12.25
CA PRO A 166 -13.47 19.46 -11.20
C PRO A 166 -13.10 18.94 -9.82
N THR A 167 -12.60 19.83 -8.97
CA THR A 167 -12.22 19.58 -7.57
C THR A 167 -13.42 19.15 -6.71
N PRO A 168 -13.43 17.93 -6.16
CA PRO A 168 -14.41 17.50 -5.15
C PRO A 168 -13.99 17.92 -3.73
N PRO A 169 -14.92 17.95 -2.75
CA PRO A 169 -14.62 18.35 -1.37
C PRO A 169 -13.64 17.41 -0.66
N ALA A 170 -12.84 17.97 0.25
CA ALA A 170 -11.76 17.29 0.94
C ALA A 170 -12.27 16.31 2.01
N SER A 171 -11.99 15.01 1.83
CA SER A 171 -12.09 14.02 2.90
C SER A 171 -11.01 14.28 3.96
N ARG A 172 -11.41 14.37 5.24
CA ARG A 172 -10.48 14.50 6.37
C ARG A 172 -9.89 13.14 6.72
N SER A 173 -8.56 13.07 6.67
CA SER A 173 -7.74 11.92 7.07
C SER A 173 -7.22 12.23 8.47
N THR A 174 -7.70 11.53 9.50
CA THR A 174 -7.22 11.72 10.89
C THR A 174 -5.90 11.00 11.19
N ALA A 175 -5.36 10.24 10.23
CA ALA A 175 -4.02 9.67 10.30
C ALA A 175 -3.36 9.66 8.91
N SER A 176 -2.04 9.83 8.89
CA SER A 176 -1.19 9.64 7.71
C SER A 176 -1.18 8.16 7.32
N SER A 177 -1.97 7.77 6.32
CA SER A 177 -1.98 6.37 5.83
C SER A 177 -0.62 5.98 5.25
N PRO A 178 0.01 4.90 5.74
CA PRO A 178 1.14 4.29 5.06
C PRO A 178 0.61 3.61 3.79
N ALA A 179 0.92 4.17 2.62
CA ALA A 179 0.66 3.49 1.35
C ALA A 179 1.87 2.56 1.14
N GLY A 180 1.68 1.34 1.60
CA GLY A 180 2.65 0.27 1.72
C GLY A 180 2.15 -0.58 2.88
N THR A 181 1.55 -1.73 2.57
CA THR A 181 1.15 -2.68 3.60
C THR A 181 2.43 -3.14 4.30
N SER A 182 2.80 -2.48 5.40
CA SER A 182 3.63 -3.08 6.43
C SER A 182 2.85 -4.30 6.91
N ILE A 183 3.46 -5.48 6.81
CA ILE A 183 2.89 -6.67 7.41
C ILE A 183 3.01 -6.44 8.92
N PRO A 184 1.91 -6.40 9.69
CA PRO A 184 2.03 -6.49 11.13
C PRO A 184 2.70 -7.83 11.48
N THR A 185 3.67 -7.76 12.40
CA THR A 185 4.59 -8.83 12.84
C THR A 185 4.01 -10.22 12.61
N VAL A 186 4.63 -10.96 11.68
CA VAL A 186 4.30 -12.35 11.38
C VAL A 186 4.31 -13.16 12.69
N PRO A 187 3.33 -14.07 12.91
CA PRO A 187 3.30 -14.89 14.11
C PRO A 187 4.63 -15.63 14.30
N ALA A 188 5.04 -15.81 15.55
CA ALA A 188 6.32 -16.39 15.99
C ALA A 188 6.56 -17.87 15.58
N SER A 189 5.81 -18.38 14.61
CA SER A 189 5.93 -19.71 14.02
C SER A 189 6.50 -19.70 12.59
N ALA A 190 6.85 -18.54 12.02
CA ALA A 190 7.73 -18.49 10.86
C ALA A 190 9.16 -18.81 11.31
N ASP A 191 9.91 -19.59 10.53
CA ASP A 191 11.32 -19.89 10.81
C ASP A 191 12.07 -18.59 11.14
N SER A 192 13.01 -18.60 12.09
CA SER A 192 13.68 -17.37 12.55
C SER A 192 14.30 -16.53 11.42
N VAL A 193 14.70 -17.19 10.33
CA VAL A 193 15.25 -16.59 9.11
C VAL A 193 14.21 -15.77 8.34
N ASP A 194 12.94 -16.19 8.32
CA ASP A 194 11.87 -15.50 7.59
C ASP A 194 11.50 -14.18 8.30
N VAL A 195 11.54 -14.14 9.64
CA VAL A 195 11.23 -12.92 10.42
C VAL A 195 12.31 -11.86 10.25
N ASP A 196 13.59 -12.24 10.33
CA ASP A 196 14.70 -11.32 10.14
C ASP A 196 14.70 -10.76 8.71
N LEU A 197 14.48 -11.63 7.72
CA LEU A 197 14.39 -11.21 6.33
C LEU A 197 13.19 -10.29 6.07
N LEU A 198 12.01 -10.59 6.65
CA LEU A 198 10.85 -9.71 6.57
C LEU A 198 11.15 -8.32 7.12
N SER A 199 11.73 -8.25 8.32
CA SER A 199 12.09 -6.98 8.96
C SER A 199 13.02 -6.15 8.07
N VAL A 200 14.02 -6.79 7.47
CA VAL A 200 14.97 -6.14 6.55
C VAL A 200 14.27 -5.66 5.29
N LEU A 201 13.44 -6.50 4.67
CA LEU A 201 12.72 -6.17 3.45
C LEU A 201 11.60 -5.15 3.66
N GLU A 202 11.12 -4.97 4.88
CA GLU A 202 10.19 -3.92 5.25
C GLU A 202 10.86 -2.55 5.39
N THR A 203 12.18 -2.49 5.49
CA THR A 203 12.89 -1.21 5.40
C THR A 203 12.80 -0.63 3.99
N ASP A 204 12.90 0.69 3.89
CA ASP A 204 12.94 1.37 2.60
C ASP A 204 14.30 1.11 1.91
N LEU A 205 14.29 0.83 0.61
CA LEU A 205 15.51 0.52 -0.12
C LEU A 205 16.46 1.73 -0.13
N PRO A 206 17.71 1.59 0.36
CA PRO A 206 18.71 2.65 0.30
C PRO A 206 18.94 3.13 -1.13
N LEU A 207 19.12 4.43 -1.33
CA LEU A 207 19.46 5.00 -2.63
C LEU A 207 20.99 5.06 -2.79
N CYS A 208 21.61 3.91 -3.02
CA CYS A 208 23.03 3.77 -3.32
C CYS A 208 23.25 2.70 -4.42
N PRO A 209 24.44 2.61 -5.04
CA PRO A 209 24.65 1.67 -6.17
C PRO A 209 24.37 0.20 -5.84
N THR A 210 24.62 -0.25 -4.61
CA THR A 210 24.46 -1.65 -4.16
C THR A 210 23.56 -1.73 -2.92
N PRO A 211 22.26 -1.43 -3.05
CA PRO A 211 21.40 -1.21 -1.91
C PRO A 211 21.06 -2.50 -1.14
N PHE A 212 20.98 -3.65 -1.82
CA PHE A 212 20.80 -4.94 -1.16
C PHE A 212 22.04 -5.36 -0.35
N ALA A 213 23.24 -4.94 -0.75
CA ALA A 213 24.45 -5.15 0.05
C ALA A 213 24.44 -4.28 1.31
N ALA A 214 23.95 -3.03 1.21
CA ALA A 214 23.76 -2.18 2.37
C ALA A 214 22.73 -2.77 3.37
N LEU A 215 21.61 -3.29 2.86
CA LEU A 215 20.61 -4.00 3.66
C LEU A 215 21.19 -5.26 4.31
N ALA A 216 21.90 -6.09 3.53
CA ALA A 216 22.58 -7.28 4.00
C ALA A 216 23.56 -6.99 5.13
N SER A 217 24.39 -5.94 4.98
CA SER A 217 25.33 -5.53 6.01
C SER A 217 24.63 -5.07 7.29
N ALA A 218 23.52 -4.34 7.19
CA ALA A 218 22.75 -3.89 8.36
C ALA A 218 22.08 -5.07 9.09
N ALA A 219 21.67 -6.10 8.33
CA ALA A 219 21.03 -7.30 8.80
C ALA A 219 21.99 -8.41 9.26
N GLN A 220 23.30 -8.24 9.05
CA GLN A 220 24.31 -9.30 9.23
C GLN A 220 24.01 -10.55 8.38
N MET A 221 23.51 -10.35 7.16
CA MET A 221 23.20 -11.39 6.18
C MET A 221 24.13 -11.31 4.96
N GLU A 222 24.15 -12.38 4.17
CA GLU A 222 24.80 -12.40 2.85
C GLU A 222 23.89 -11.75 1.80
N THR A 223 24.44 -10.86 0.96
CA THR A 223 23.68 -10.22 -0.14
C THR A 223 23.02 -11.24 -1.07
N ALA A 224 23.75 -12.32 -1.38
CA ALA A 224 23.24 -13.41 -2.21
C ALA A 224 22.01 -14.10 -1.60
N ALA A 225 21.96 -14.22 -0.26
CA ALA A 225 20.81 -14.80 0.43
C ALA A 225 19.57 -13.90 0.32
N ILE A 226 19.74 -12.58 0.47
CA ILE A 226 18.62 -11.62 0.29
C ILE A 226 18.07 -11.67 -1.13
N LEU A 227 18.95 -11.64 -2.14
CA LEU A 227 18.53 -11.68 -3.54
C LEU A 227 17.86 -13.01 -3.90
N ALA A 228 18.40 -14.13 -3.43
CA ALA A 228 17.81 -15.46 -3.64
C ALA A 228 16.41 -15.55 -2.99
N ALA A 229 16.26 -15.01 -1.78
CA ALA A 229 14.99 -15.02 -1.09
C ALA A 229 13.95 -14.09 -1.75
N LEU A 230 14.36 -12.90 -2.22
CA LEU A 230 13.49 -12.02 -3.02
C LEU A 230 12.98 -12.73 -4.28
N GLN A 231 13.86 -13.45 -4.97
CA GLN A 231 13.49 -14.23 -6.15
C GLN A 231 12.51 -15.34 -5.78
N GLN A 232 12.86 -16.18 -4.81
CA GLN A 232 12.01 -17.28 -4.34
C GLN A 232 10.63 -16.78 -3.89
N TRP A 233 10.56 -15.71 -3.12
CA TRP A 233 9.29 -15.17 -2.61
C TRP A 233 8.47 -14.53 -3.72
N THR A 234 9.11 -14.01 -4.77
CA THR A 234 8.40 -13.57 -5.97
C THR A 234 7.80 -14.77 -6.71
N ASP A 235 8.58 -15.83 -6.89
CA ASP A 235 8.16 -17.05 -7.61
C ASP A 235 7.03 -17.79 -6.89
N ASP A 236 7.09 -17.87 -5.55
CA ASP A 236 6.06 -18.49 -4.71
C ASP A 236 4.83 -17.57 -4.48
N GLY A 237 4.88 -16.34 -5.00
CA GLY A 237 3.80 -15.34 -4.87
C GLY A 237 3.65 -14.71 -3.49
N ARG A 238 4.63 -14.89 -2.59
CA ARG A 238 4.75 -14.17 -1.30
C ARG A 238 4.99 -12.67 -1.51
N ILE A 239 5.78 -12.31 -2.51
CA ILE A 239 5.95 -10.95 -3.00
C ILE A 239 5.17 -10.81 -4.31
N ARG A 240 4.16 -9.95 -4.33
CA ARG A 240 3.40 -9.65 -5.54
C ARG A 240 4.19 -8.80 -6.52
N ARG A 241 4.97 -7.85 -5.99
CA ARG A 241 5.89 -7.00 -6.76
C ARG A 241 6.91 -6.36 -5.85
N TYR A 242 8.06 -6.00 -6.41
CA TYR A 242 9.00 -5.07 -5.80
C TYR A 242 8.94 -3.75 -6.57
N GLY A 243 8.73 -2.63 -5.88
CA GLY A 243 8.58 -1.36 -6.56
C GLY A 243 8.43 -0.12 -5.70
N ALA A 244 8.44 1.02 -6.36
CA ALA A 244 8.15 2.31 -5.76
C ALA A 244 6.65 2.40 -5.38
N MET A 245 6.40 2.83 -4.15
CA MET A 245 5.10 3.15 -3.60
C MET A 245 4.94 4.66 -3.60
N VAL A 246 3.92 5.15 -4.31
CA VAL A 246 3.78 6.57 -4.61
C VAL A 246 2.69 7.24 -3.77
N ASN A 247 2.87 8.53 -3.54
CA ASN A 247 1.88 9.37 -2.88
C ASN A 247 0.84 9.87 -3.88
N HIS A 248 -0.28 9.14 -4.01
CA HIS A 248 -1.34 9.47 -4.97
C HIS A 248 -1.87 10.92 -4.86
N ARG A 249 -1.88 11.51 -3.65
CA ARG A 249 -2.30 12.91 -3.46
C ARG A 249 -1.36 13.90 -4.14
N ARG A 250 -0.04 13.65 -4.08
CA ARG A 250 0.96 14.44 -4.83
C ARG A 250 0.78 14.24 -6.34
N LEU A 251 0.34 13.06 -6.77
CA LEU A 251 0.06 12.77 -8.18
C LEU A 251 -1.27 13.35 -8.70
N GLY A 252 -2.01 14.14 -7.91
CA GLY A 252 -3.21 14.83 -8.36
C GLY A 252 -4.53 14.07 -8.16
N PHE A 253 -4.52 12.90 -7.49
CA PHE A 253 -5.75 12.23 -7.06
C PHE A 253 -6.26 12.90 -5.78
N THR A 254 -7.33 13.69 -5.92
CA THR A 254 -7.88 14.55 -4.86
C THR A 254 -9.09 13.96 -4.14
N ALA A 255 -9.79 13.00 -4.75
CA ALA A 255 -10.85 12.23 -4.13
C ALA A 255 -10.64 10.73 -4.25
N ASN A 256 -11.05 10.03 -3.20
CA ASN A 256 -11.19 8.58 -3.17
C ASN A 256 -12.59 8.27 -2.63
N SER A 257 -13.30 7.36 -3.27
CA SER A 257 -14.58 6.84 -2.78
C SER A 257 -14.48 5.33 -2.59
N MET A 258 -15.24 4.82 -1.64
CA MET A 258 -15.51 3.39 -1.51
C MET A 258 -16.96 3.20 -1.94
N THR A 259 -17.19 2.30 -2.90
CA THR A 259 -18.54 1.99 -3.37
C THR A 259 -18.90 0.58 -2.93
N ALA A 260 -20.13 0.41 -2.44
CA ALA A 260 -20.69 -0.87 -2.08
C ALA A 260 -21.93 -1.10 -2.96
N TRP A 261 -22.02 -2.30 -3.54
CA TRP A 261 -23.09 -2.66 -4.47
C TRP A 261 -23.73 -3.95 -3.97
N GLU A 262 -25.05 -3.97 -3.93
CA GLU A 262 -25.81 -5.21 -3.78
C GLU A 262 -25.92 -5.86 -5.16
N VAL A 263 -25.38 -7.06 -5.30
CA VAL A 263 -25.33 -7.80 -6.56
C VAL A 263 -25.80 -9.22 -6.29
N ALA A 264 -26.63 -9.75 -7.18
CA ALA A 264 -27.06 -11.15 -7.11
C ALA A 264 -25.86 -12.10 -7.23
N ASP A 265 -25.84 -13.17 -6.43
CA ASP A 265 -24.69 -14.08 -6.30
C ASP A 265 -24.21 -14.67 -7.64
N ASP A 266 -25.12 -14.94 -8.57
CA ASP A 266 -24.85 -15.46 -9.91
C ASP A 266 -24.21 -14.44 -10.86
N ARG A 267 -24.25 -13.16 -10.51
CA ARG A 267 -23.70 -12.04 -11.31
C ARG A 267 -22.46 -11.40 -10.72
N VAL A 268 -22.03 -11.81 -9.52
CA VAL A 268 -20.86 -11.23 -8.83
C VAL A 268 -19.61 -11.29 -9.71
N GLU A 269 -19.39 -12.37 -10.45
CA GLU A 269 -18.22 -12.53 -11.31
C GLU A 269 -18.24 -11.63 -12.54
N GLU A 270 -19.40 -11.54 -13.21
CA GLU A 270 -19.63 -10.64 -14.35
C GLU A 270 -19.40 -9.18 -13.96
N VAL A 271 -20.08 -8.73 -12.89
CA VAL A 271 -20.02 -7.34 -12.42
C VAL A 271 -18.64 -7.00 -11.87
N GLY A 272 -18.02 -7.92 -11.11
CA GLY A 272 -16.68 -7.75 -10.56
C GLY A 272 -15.62 -7.54 -11.66
N ASN A 273 -15.64 -8.37 -12.70
CA ASN A 273 -14.74 -8.20 -13.86
C ASN A 273 -15.01 -6.90 -14.63
N CYS A 274 -16.29 -6.52 -14.78
CA CYS A 274 -16.67 -5.26 -15.42
C CYS A 274 -16.10 -4.06 -14.66
N LEU A 275 -16.29 -3.99 -13.33
CA LEU A 275 -15.75 -2.91 -12.50
C LEU A 275 -14.21 -2.90 -12.52
N ALA A 276 -13.58 -4.07 -12.45
CA ALA A 276 -12.13 -4.21 -12.50
C ALA A 276 -11.51 -3.67 -13.81
N SER A 277 -12.24 -3.71 -14.92
CA SER A 277 -11.76 -3.17 -16.20
C SER A 277 -11.63 -1.65 -16.22
N SER A 278 -12.32 -0.93 -15.31
CA SER A 278 -12.30 0.53 -15.27
C SER A 278 -10.95 1.06 -14.76
N PRO A 279 -10.35 2.06 -15.42
CA PRO A 279 -9.10 2.68 -14.96
C PRO A 279 -9.27 3.48 -13.64
N TYR A 280 -10.50 3.82 -13.27
CA TYR A 280 -10.81 4.54 -12.03
C TYR A 280 -11.00 3.63 -10.81
N VAL A 281 -11.06 2.30 -11.02
CA VAL A 281 -11.16 1.30 -9.95
C VAL A 281 -9.76 0.75 -9.67
N SER A 282 -9.30 0.84 -8.43
CA SER A 282 -7.96 0.41 -8.02
C SER A 282 -7.92 -0.99 -7.39
N HIS A 283 -8.95 -1.34 -6.61
CA HIS A 283 -9.10 -2.59 -5.85
C HIS A 283 -10.51 -3.16 -6.02
#